data_AF-A0A8T4UPK0-F1
#
_entry.id   AF-A0A8T4UPK0-F1
#
_cell.length_a   1.000
_cell.length_b   1.000
_cell.length_c   1.000
_cell.angle_alpha   90.00
_cell.angle_beta   90.00
_cell.angle_gamma   90.00
#
_symmetry.space_group_name_H-M   'P 1'
#
loop_
_entity.id
_entity.type
_entity.pdbx_description
1 polymer ?
#
loop_
_entity_poly.entity_id
_entity_poly.type
_entity_poly.pdbx_seq_one_letter_code
_entity_poly.pdbx_strand_id
1 'polypeptide(L)'
;MRAHGVLLALAAVLSLLALPVLAENCTSQASLACAGNAVYWFDSCGNQEGLYQGCSASQECVDGKCQEKCGNGQCDPGEGCNTCWFDCECGSSERCESNKCVGWCGNGRCDSSESCGTCFADCGCPSGEECSAGRCVTLCGNHRQDVGESCDTCLEDFPCTGAYCYNGRCVECVSNANCESRDSYLGEFVCDPANRRVLEKGVQHHGVCKYNSCSGESEPITRVKEDCGSRLCQDGRCGCRDGYVPCIATGKCERERTQGVSQACGCDAQCAGGYCNGEVCIDALNVVLSATRSVLSAGDEFDVTVSADNNLNEEVNLNLALNIGSGLSISGVLSGMDCSGNQCKLSRVMAARAREKVIVTLRSEGAAQTSVGASATYIVSGKERSIANVTPLELTAIQCGDGVCTTGETLHNCCGDCGCPRDGTLHTNTCSAPAGSCKKRLKPMVYIVVAFLWFVLIIAYLFSAPTIRYVIEKKRQLEQQIFQEERANAQKEEREKQREHERQRIRHVLAHLEDELDPAKPPSSKEMLAQLGKHYDLQFDSELFGEEYFEFTEQLEARVKQKASDQGRAAKFCTKCGYRLRDGVKFCTICGTKVRFR
;
A
#
# COMPACT_ATOMS: atom_id res chain seq x y z
N MET A 1 -55.73 -65.79 -1.69
CA MET A 1 -56.28 -66.38 -2.93
C MET A 1 -55.34 -67.49 -3.39
N ARG A 2 -55.90 -68.69 -3.66
CA ARG A 2 -55.46 -69.83 -4.51
C ARG A 2 -53.97 -70.21 -4.56
N ALA A 3 -53.52 -71.38 -4.11
CA ALA A 3 -53.84 -72.78 -4.46
C ALA A 3 -53.16 -73.31 -5.75
N HIS A 4 -52.79 -74.60 -5.68
CA HIS A 4 -52.27 -75.57 -6.68
C HIS A 4 -50.73 -75.68 -6.76
N GLY A 5 -50.06 -76.81 -6.46
CA GLY A 5 -50.34 -78.24 -6.82
C GLY A 5 -49.61 -78.53 -8.14
N VAL A 6 -48.74 -79.52 -8.37
CA VAL A 6 -48.77 -81.00 -8.22
C VAL A 6 -47.35 -81.48 -8.67
N LEU A 7 -46.54 -82.27 -7.94
CA LEU A 7 -46.51 -83.73 -7.66
C LEU A 7 -45.90 -84.62 -8.77
N LEU A 8 -44.92 -85.48 -8.40
CA LEU A 8 -44.62 -86.84 -8.90
C LEU A 8 -43.38 -87.39 -8.12
N ALA A 9 -43.52 -88.27 -7.11
CA ALA A 9 -43.74 -89.74 -7.09
C ALA A 9 -42.41 -90.58 -7.09
N LEU A 10 -42.03 -91.17 -5.93
CA LEU A 10 -42.06 -92.62 -5.54
C LEU A 10 -40.76 -93.39 -5.92
N ALA A 11 -40.16 -94.33 -5.16
CA ALA A 11 -40.66 -95.32 -4.18
C ALA A 11 -39.52 -95.96 -3.32
N ALA A 12 -39.92 -96.81 -2.34
CA ALA A 12 -39.32 -98.10 -1.90
C ALA A 12 -38.98 -98.24 -0.39
N VAL A 13 -39.28 -99.44 0.17
CA VAL A 13 -39.25 -99.82 1.60
C VAL A 13 -38.49 -101.14 1.79
N LEU A 14 -37.52 -101.21 2.73
CA LEU A 14 -37.23 -102.30 3.70
C LEU A 14 -35.91 -102.05 4.49
N SER A 15 -35.91 -102.13 5.84
CA SER A 15 -34.80 -102.46 6.80
C SER A 15 -34.94 -101.73 8.16
N LEU A 16 -34.91 -102.41 9.32
CA LEU A 16 -34.84 -101.86 10.72
C LEU A 16 -35.04 -103.05 11.71
N LEU A 17 -34.34 -103.31 12.83
CA LEU A 17 -33.67 -102.50 13.84
C LEU A 17 -32.55 -103.29 14.54
N ALA A 18 -31.31 -102.80 14.46
CA ALA A 18 -30.31 -102.90 15.50
C ALA A 18 -29.89 -101.47 15.78
N LEU A 19 -29.90 -101.05 17.05
CA LEU A 19 -29.61 -99.67 17.47
C LEU A 19 -28.10 -99.39 17.43
N PRO A 20 -27.68 -98.34 16.71
CA PRO A 20 -26.64 -97.46 17.18
C PRO A 20 -27.18 -96.03 17.32
N VAL A 21 -26.72 -95.38 18.40
CA VAL A 21 -26.63 -93.94 18.67
C VAL A 21 -27.14 -93.05 17.53
N LEU A 22 -28.25 -92.35 17.74
CA LEU A 22 -28.61 -91.22 16.89
C LEU A 22 -27.47 -90.21 16.95
N ALA A 23 -26.75 -90.05 15.85
CA ALA A 23 -25.96 -88.86 15.61
C ALA A 23 -26.96 -87.68 15.57
N GLU A 24 -26.89 -86.80 16.56
CA GLU A 24 -27.51 -85.48 16.46
C GLU A 24 -26.95 -84.84 15.18
N ASN A 25 -27.81 -84.55 14.21
CA ASN A 25 -27.40 -83.88 12.98
C ASN A 25 -27.05 -82.43 13.34
N CYS A 26 -25.78 -82.20 13.65
CA CYS A 26 -25.24 -80.87 13.93
C CYS A 26 -25.27 -80.03 12.64
N THR A 27 -25.81 -78.81 12.71
CA THR A 27 -25.72 -77.84 11.62
C THR A 27 -24.40 -77.11 11.70
N SER A 28 -23.58 -77.20 10.65
CA SER A 28 -22.30 -76.48 10.53
C SER A 28 -22.50 -74.95 10.59
N GLN A 29 -21.54 -74.23 11.16
CA GLN A 29 -21.48 -72.77 11.31
C GLN A 29 -22.71 -72.16 11.99
N ALA A 30 -23.20 -72.80 13.04
CA ALA A 30 -24.38 -72.35 13.79
C ALA A 30 -24.11 -71.12 14.68
N SER A 31 -22.90 -70.97 15.21
CA SER A 31 -22.55 -69.84 16.09
C SER A 31 -21.08 -69.44 15.96
N LEU A 32 -20.78 -68.21 16.42
CA LEU A 32 -19.41 -67.68 16.54
C LEU A 32 -19.06 -67.63 18.02
N ALA A 33 -17.88 -68.16 18.37
CA ALA A 33 -17.35 -68.04 19.72
C ALA A 33 -15.83 -67.89 19.69
N CYS A 34 -15.28 -67.41 20.81
CA CYS A 34 -13.85 -67.22 20.97
C CYS A 34 -13.16 -68.52 21.34
N ALA A 35 -12.10 -68.86 20.61
CA ALA A 35 -11.16 -69.91 20.99
C ALA A 35 -9.73 -69.36 20.90
N GLY A 36 -9.14 -69.07 22.07
CA GLY A 36 -7.91 -68.27 22.16
C GLY A 36 -8.17 -66.81 21.78
N ASN A 37 -7.19 -66.14 21.16
CA ASN A 37 -7.32 -64.75 20.70
C ASN A 37 -7.89 -64.63 19.28
N ALA A 38 -8.85 -65.47 18.94
CA ALA A 38 -9.46 -65.54 17.62
C ALA A 38 -10.91 -66.05 17.69
N VAL A 39 -11.72 -65.59 16.75
CA VAL A 39 -13.12 -66.01 16.59
C VAL A 39 -13.18 -67.20 15.62
N TYR A 40 -13.84 -68.28 16.04
CA TYR A 40 -14.06 -69.48 15.24
C TYR A 40 -15.56 -69.73 15.04
N TRP A 41 -15.90 -70.45 13.97
CA TRP A 41 -17.23 -71.04 13.79
C TRP A 41 -17.41 -72.24 14.69
N PHE A 42 -18.63 -72.47 15.17
CA PHE A 42 -19.04 -73.65 15.92
C PHE A 42 -20.31 -74.24 15.30
N ASP A 43 -20.39 -75.56 15.24
CA ASP A 43 -21.62 -76.25 14.84
C ASP A 43 -22.70 -76.18 15.94
N SER A 44 -23.93 -76.59 15.64
CA SER A 44 -25.03 -76.56 16.62
C SER A 44 -24.87 -77.52 17.79
N CYS A 45 -23.85 -78.38 17.77
CA CYS A 45 -23.49 -79.29 18.85
C CYS A 45 -22.31 -78.77 19.69
N GLY A 46 -21.77 -77.58 19.36
CA GLY A 46 -20.70 -76.93 20.08
C GLY A 46 -19.29 -77.36 19.67
N ASN A 47 -19.12 -78.06 18.54
CA ASN A 47 -17.79 -78.41 18.03
C ASN A 47 -17.20 -77.22 17.26
N GLN A 48 -15.94 -76.89 17.54
CA GLN A 48 -15.20 -75.84 16.84
C GLN A 48 -14.89 -76.26 15.41
N GLU A 49 -15.20 -75.39 14.46
CA GLU A 49 -14.95 -75.54 13.03
C GLU A 49 -13.89 -74.52 12.55
N GLY A 50 -13.99 -74.05 11.31
CA GLY A 50 -13.01 -73.16 10.69
C GLY A 50 -12.84 -71.81 11.40
N LEU A 51 -11.64 -71.24 11.31
CA LEU A 51 -11.33 -69.88 11.76
C LEU A 51 -12.18 -68.85 11.01
N TYR A 52 -12.86 -67.97 11.74
CA TYR A 52 -13.60 -66.84 11.17
C TYR A 52 -12.69 -65.59 11.08
N GLN A 53 -12.06 -65.20 12.19
CA GLN A 53 -11.19 -64.02 12.27
C GLN A 53 -10.14 -64.17 13.38
N GLY A 54 -8.87 -63.87 13.08
CA GLY A 54 -7.84 -63.69 14.11
C GLY A 54 -7.82 -62.25 14.64
N CYS A 55 -7.76 -62.06 15.95
CA CYS A 55 -7.66 -60.73 16.55
C CYS A 55 -6.21 -60.22 16.52
N SER A 56 -6.00 -58.93 16.27
CA SER A 56 -4.67 -58.30 16.26
C SER A 56 -4.07 -58.24 17.66
N ALA A 57 -2.79 -57.87 17.78
CA ALA A 57 -2.13 -57.74 19.09
C ALA A 57 -2.80 -56.70 20.03
N SER A 58 -3.49 -55.70 19.45
CA SER A 58 -4.24 -54.66 20.17
C SER A 58 -5.70 -55.03 20.45
N GLN A 59 -6.13 -56.23 20.06
CA GLN A 59 -7.49 -56.73 20.24
C GLN A 59 -7.51 -57.99 21.12
N GLU A 60 -8.62 -58.18 21.82
CA GLU A 60 -8.92 -59.41 22.55
C GLU A 60 -10.25 -60.00 22.05
N CYS A 61 -10.30 -61.33 21.93
CA CYS A 61 -11.53 -62.01 21.59
C CYS A 61 -12.43 -62.12 22.82
N VAL A 62 -13.54 -61.37 22.83
CA VAL A 62 -14.55 -61.41 23.88
C VAL A 62 -15.92 -61.63 23.24
N ASP A 63 -16.72 -62.55 23.78
CA ASP A 63 -18.09 -62.87 23.32
C ASP A 63 -18.23 -63.12 21.80
N GLY A 64 -17.26 -63.82 21.21
CA GLY A 64 -17.27 -64.18 19.79
C GLY A 64 -16.94 -63.02 18.83
N LYS A 65 -16.33 -61.93 19.33
CA LYS A 65 -15.87 -60.79 18.52
C LYS A 65 -14.49 -60.32 18.96
N CYS A 66 -13.73 -59.74 18.02
CA CYS A 66 -12.50 -59.02 18.37
C CYS A 66 -12.87 -57.62 18.87
N GLN A 67 -12.51 -57.30 20.10
CA GLN A 67 -12.70 -55.99 20.73
C GLN A 67 -11.34 -55.33 20.99
N GLU A 68 -11.24 -54.02 20.78
CA GLU A 68 -10.01 -53.26 21.05
C GLU A 68 -9.71 -53.20 22.56
N LYS A 69 -8.43 -53.27 22.94
CA LYS A 69 -7.97 -53.24 24.34
C LYS A 69 -7.93 -51.85 24.99
N CYS A 70 -8.04 -50.78 24.20
CA CYS A 70 -7.92 -49.39 24.67
C CYS A 70 -9.19 -48.88 25.38
N GLY A 71 -9.03 -48.21 26.52
CA GLY A 71 -10.07 -47.54 27.31
C GLY A 71 -10.26 -48.05 28.76
N ASN A 72 -9.24 -48.69 29.35
CA ASN A 72 -9.32 -49.24 30.72
C ASN A 72 -8.75 -48.30 31.81
N GLY A 73 -8.20 -47.15 31.42
CA GLY A 73 -7.59 -46.16 32.30
C GLY A 73 -6.18 -46.49 32.78
N GLN A 74 -5.51 -47.51 32.25
CA GLN A 74 -4.12 -47.89 32.56
C GLN A 74 -3.33 -48.13 31.28
N CYS A 75 -2.12 -47.55 31.19
CA CYS A 75 -1.26 -47.74 30.03
C CYS A 75 -0.56 -49.11 30.08
N ASP A 76 -1.10 -50.10 29.35
CA ASP A 76 -0.65 -51.49 29.42
C ASP A 76 0.60 -51.81 28.57
N PRO A 77 1.34 -52.91 28.84
CA PRO A 77 2.50 -53.30 28.06
C PRO A 77 2.16 -53.60 26.58
N GLY A 78 2.55 -52.70 25.68
CA GLY A 78 2.24 -52.74 24.25
C GLY A 78 1.37 -51.56 23.79
N GLU A 79 0.81 -50.83 24.74
CA GLU A 79 0.16 -49.54 24.54
C GLU A 79 1.17 -48.41 24.69
N GLY A 80 0.88 -47.29 24.06
CA GLY A 80 1.71 -46.11 24.05
C GLY A 80 0.95 -44.94 23.47
N CYS A 81 1.48 -43.73 23.63
CA CYS A 81 0.78 -42.49 23.34
C CYS A 81 0.29 -42.32 21.88
N ASN A 82 0.79 -43.09 20.91
CA ASN A 82 0.27 -43.13 19.52
C ASN A 82 -0.69 -44.30 19.25
N THR A 83 -0.71 -45.31 20.11
CA THR A 83 -1.46 -46.57 19.91
C THR A 83 -2.68 -46.68 20.82
N CYS A 84 -2.65 -46.08 22.00
CA CYS A 84 -3.80 -45.89 22.88
C CYS A 84 -3.65 -44.58 23.65
N TRP A 85 -3.98 -43.46 22.99
CA TRP A 85 -3.89 -42.12 23.60
C TRP A 85 -4.81 -41.96 24.82
N PHE A 86 -5.94 -42.68 24.87
CA PHE A 86 -6.95 -42.54 25.92
C PHE A 86 -6.44 -43.00 27.30
N ASP A 87 -5.60 -44.05 27.34
CA ASP A 87 -5.03 -44.57 28.59
C ASP A 87 -3.55 -44.16 28.79
N CYS A 88 -2.84 -43.80 27.70
CA CYS A 88 -1.44 -43.38 27.69
C CYS A 88 -1.26 -41.89 27.30
N GLU A 89 -2.17 -41.00 27.71
CA GLU A 89 -2.05 -39.56 27.45
C GLU A 89 -0.79 -39.00 28.14
N CYS A 90 0.07 -38.33 27.37
CA CYS A 90 1.25 -37.70 27.94
C CYS A 90 0.86 -36.47 28.78
N GLY A 91 1.49 -36.32 29.94
CA GLY A 91 1.23 -35.20 30.84
C GLY A 91 1.57 -33.84 30.22
N SER A 92 1.11 -32.75 30.84
CA SER A 92 1.28 -31.37 30.35
C SER A 92 2.72 -30.92 30.12
N SER A 93 3.71 -31.64 30.65
CA SER A 93 5.15 -31.39 30.54
C SER A 93 5.91 -32.49 29.77
N GLU A 94 5.18 -33.29 28.99
CA GLU A 94 5.71 -34.36 28.15
C GLU A 94 5.15 -34.27 26.72
N ARG A 95 5.85 -34.86 25.75
CA ARG A 95 5.35 -35.05 24.38
C ARG A 95 5.50 -36.49 23.95
N CYS A 96 4.60 -36.94 23.08
CA CYS A 96 4.69 -38.27 22.50
C CYS A 96 5.78 -38.30 21.42
N GLU A 97 6.85 -39.06 21.64
CA GLU A 97 7.90 -39.29 20.67
C GLU A 97 8.25 -40.78 20.64
N SER A 98 8.22 -41.39 19.44
CA SER A 98 8.45 -42.83 19.26
C SER A 98 7.55 -43.74 20.13
N ASN A 99 6.26 -43.39 20.24
CA ASN A 99 5.24 -44.11 21.03
C ASN A 99 5.51 -44.13 22.55
N LYS A 100 6.32 -43.19 23.06
CA LYS A 100 6.59 -42.98 24.49
C LYS A 100 6.49 -41.50 24.85
N CYS A 101 6.08 -41.21 26.08
CA CYS A 101 6.09 -39.84 26.60
C CYS A 101 7.52 -39.47 27.02
N VAL A 102 8.03 -38.35 26.50
CA VAL A 102 9.34 -37.80 26.83
C VAL A 102 9.18 -36.37 27.37
N GLY A 103 9.84 -36.10 28.51
CA GLY A 103 9.79 -34.81 29.18
C GLY A 103 10.65 -33.75 28.48
N TRP A 104 10.13 -32.53 28.40
CA TRP A 104 10.82 -31.34 27.89
C TRP A 104 11.07 -30.34 29.03
N CYS A 105 11.42 -30.85 30.22
CA CYS A 105 11.72 -30.07 31.42
C CYS A 105 12.84 -30.75 32.22
N GLY A 106 13.78 -29.96 32.78
CA GLY A 106 14.90 -30.41 33.61
C GLY A 106 16.27 -30.42 32.91
N ASN A 107 16.48 -29.61 31.87
CA ASN A 107 17.75 -29.51 31.15
C ASN A 107 18.66 -28.37 31.67
N GLY A 108 18.19 -27.58 32.65
CA GLY A 108 18.90 -26.46 33.26
C GLY A 108 18.87 -25.16 32.44
N ARG A 109 18.02 -25.06 31.41
CA ARG A 109 17.78 -23.84 30.61
C ARG A 109 16.30 -23.69 30.32
N CYS A 110 15.78 -22.48 30.49
CA CYS A 110 14.41 -22.14 30.09
C CYS A 110 14.29 -22.00 28.56
N ASP A 111 13.80 -23.05 27.89
CA ASP A 111 13.65 -23.09 26.43
C ASP A 111 12.39 -22.34 25.93
N SER A 112 12.31 -22.03 24.63
CA SER A 112 11.27 -21.14 24.06
C SER A 112 9.82 -21.61 24.23
N SER A 113 9.60 -22.88 24.54
CA SER A 113 8.27 -23.43 24.86
C SER A 113 8.01 -23.53 26.36
N GLU A 114 9.03 -23.38 27.20
CA GLU A 114 8.95 -23.54 28.66
C GLU A 114 8.59 -22.22 29.34
N SER A 115 7.94 -22.33 30.49
CA SER A 115 7.49 -21.20 31.30
C SER A 115 7.48 -21.57 32.79
N CYS A 116 7.41 -20.58 33.69
CA CYS A 116 7.38 -20.83 35.13
C CYS A 116 6.19 -21.72 35.59
N GLY A 117 5.14 -21.82 34.77
CA GLY A 117 3.96 -22.68 35.04
C GLY A 117 4.01 -24.05 34.36
N THR A 118 4.86 -24.24 33.35
CA THR A 118 4.98 -25.50 32.59
C THR A 118 6.27 -26.27 32.92
N CYS A 119 7.33 -25.56 33.31
CA CYS A 119 8.60 -26.14 33.77
C CYS A 119 9.25 -25.27 34.85
N PHE A 120 8.79 -25.43 36.10
CA PHE A 120 9.35 -24.72 37.26
C PHE A 120 10.83 -25.05 37.53
N ALA A 121 11.29 -26.25 37.16
CA ALA A 121 12.66 -26.67 37.43
C ALA A 121 13.71 -25.83 36.68
N ASP A 122 13.43 -25.43 35.43
CA ASP A 122 14.35 -24.66 34.59
C ASP A 122 13.94 -23.18 34.47
N CYS A 123 12.65 -22.86 34.58
CA CYS A 123 12.06 -21.52 34.47
C CYS A 123 11.45 -21.00 35.80
N GLY A 124 11.83 -21.56 36.95
CA GLY A 124 11.29 -21.18 38.26
C GLY A 124 11.57 -19.72 38.61
N CYS A 125 10.58 -19.03 39.19
CA CYS A 125 10.72 -17.62 39.52
C CYS A 125 11.69 -17.41 40.70
N PRO A 126 12.57 -16.41 40.62
CA PRO A 126 13.46 -16.06 41.72
C PRO A 126 12.67 -15.53 42.94
N SER A 127 13.30 -15.55 44.11
CA SER A 127 12.68 -15.09 45.35
C SER A 127 12.24 -13.62 45.27
N GLY A 128 10.93 -13.37 45.47
CA GLY A 128 10.30 -12.05 45.34
C GLY A 128 9.32 -11.92 44.16
N GLU A 129 9.20 -12.96 43.33
CA GLU A 129 8.30 -13.01 42.18
C GLU A 129 7.30 -14.18 42.29
N GLU A 130 6.10 -14.02 41.72
CA GLU A 130 5.10 -15.10 41.59
C GLU A 130 4.87 -15.44 40.12
N CYS A 131 4.58 -16.69 39.80
CA CYS A 131 4.26 -17.12 38.44
C CYS A 131 2.81 -16.79 38.11
N SER A 132 2.58 -15.81 37.24
CA SER A 132 1.26 -15.44 36.75
C SER A 132 1.21 -15.49 35.22
N ALA A 133 0.24 -16.23 34.68
CA ALA A 133 0.09 -16.45 33.24
C ALA A 133 1.37 -16.95 32.51
N GLY A 134 2.17 -17.79 33.18
CA GLY A 134 3.39 -18.36 32.61
C GLY A 134 4.57 -17.37 32.56
N ARG A 135 4.49 -16.23 33.24
CA ARG A 135 5.62 -15.31 33.44
C ARG A 135 5.81 -15.03 34.91
N CYS A 136 7.07 -14.85 35.31
CA CYS A 136 7.37 -14.34 36.63
C CYS A 136 7.03 -12.86 36.69
N VAL A 137 6.19 -12.49 37.65
CA VAL A 137 5.79 -11.12 37.90
C VAL A 137 6.23 -10.73 39.31
N THR A 138 6.81 -9.54 39.42
CA THR A 138 7.17 -8.91 40.69
C THR A 138 5.91 -8.50 41.45
N LEU A 139 5.88 -8.67 42.77
CA LEU A 139 4.72 -8.35 43.63
C LEU A 139 4.50 -6.83 43.87
N CYS A 140 5.36 -5.98 43.28
CA CYS A 140 5.35 -4.54 43.45
C CYS A 140 4.12 -3.85 42.80
N GLY A 141 3.53 -2.90 43.52
CA GLY A 141 2.42 -2.04 43.09
C GLY A 141 1.07 -2.32 43.77
N ASN A 142 1.04 -3.09 44.86
CA ASN A 142 -0.18 -3.45 45.59
C ASN A 142 -0.46 -2.57 46.84
N HIS A 143 0.42 -1.60 47.10
CA HIS A 143 0.42 -0.66 48.21
C HIS A 143 0.48 -1.30 49.62
N ARG A 144 1.07 -2.49 49.73
CA ARG A 144 1.38 -3.15 51.01
C ARG A 144 2.83 -3.62 50.97
N GLN A 145 3.56 -3.49 52.07
CA GLN A 145 4.93 -3.97 52.16
C GLN A 145 4.96 -5.49 52.35
N ASP A 146 5.26 -6.23 51.29
CA ASP A 146 5.38 -7.69 51.32
C ASP A 146 6.77 -8.16 51.77
N VAL A 147 6.88 -9.44 52.12
CA VAL A 147 8.14 -10.03 52.62
C VAL A 147 9.19 -10.04 51.51
N GLY A 148 10.24 -9.22 51.67
CA GLY A 148 11.28 -9.02 50.64
C GLY A 148 11.19 -7.65 49.96
N GLU A 149 10.12 -6.90 50.21
CA GLU A 149 9.97 -5.54 49.73
C GLU A 149 10.63 -4.53 50.67
N SER A 150 11.46 -3.71 50.07
CA SER A 150 12.20 -2.62 50.66
C SER A 150 12.17 -1.46 49.67
N CYS A 151 12.59 -0.27 50.10
CA CYS A 151 12.64 0.87 49.20
C CYS A 151 13.63 0.71 48.03
N ASP A 152 14.51 -0.31 48.04
CA ASP A 152 15.41 -0.67 46.93
C ASP A 152 14.75 -1.69 45.98
N THR A 153 13.85 -2.54 46.48
CA THR A 153 13.24 -3.64 45.73
C THR A 153 11.83 -3.32 45.22
N CYS A 154 11.09 -2.42 45.89
CA CYS A 154 9.80 -1.91 45.44
C CYS A 154 9.49 -0.52 46.02
N LEU A 155 9.75 0.52 45.23
CA LEU A 155 9.53 1.93 45.63
C LEU A 155 8.03 2.32 45.65
N GLU A 156 7.17 1.61 44.91
CA GLU A 156 5.74 1.91 44.79
C GLU A 156 4.95 1.49 46.03
N ASP A 157 5.33 0.38 46.67
CA ASP A 157 4.64 -0.14 47.87
C ASP A 157 5.30 0.31 49.17
N PHE A 158 6.59 0.65 49.12
CA PHE A 158 7.34 1.21 50.25
C PHE A 158 8.10 2.52 49.88
N PRO A 159 7.38 3.60 49.53
CA PRO A 159 8.01 4.88 49.19
C PRO A 159 8.56 5.61 50.41
N CYS A 160 9.80 6.10 50.32
CA CYS A 160 10.40 6.93 51.36
C CYS A 160 9.88 8.37 51.28
N THR A 161 8.76 8.67 51.93
CA THR A 161 8.19 10.02 51.96
C THR A 161 9.09 10.96 52.78
N GLY A 162 9.81 11.86 52.12
CA GLY A 162 10.71 12.84 52.77
C GLY A 162 12.08 12.29 53.19
N ALA A 163 12.42 11.08 52.76
CA ALA A 163 13.70 10.40 52.99
C ALA A 163 14.16 9.74 51.68
N TYR A 164 15.40 9.25 51.62
CA TYR A 164 15.89 8.47 50.47
C TYR A 164 16.16 7.03 50.87
N CYS A 165 16.08 6.11 49.92
CA CYS A 165 16.39 4.70 50.18
C CYS A 165 17.91 4.49 50.22
N TYR A 166 18.40 3.84 51.28
CA TYR A 166 19.78 3.41 51.40
C TYR A 166 19.82 2.02 52.03
N ASN A 167 20.34 1.03 51.30
CA ASN A 167 20.41 -0.37 51.73
C ASN A 167 19.06 -0.92 52.23
N GLY A 168 18.01 -0.68 51.46
CA GLY A 168 16.66 -1.16 51.73
C GLY A 168 15.95 -0.46 52.89
N ARG A 169 16.47 0.68 53.38
CA ARG A 169 15.84 1.48 54.45
C ARG A 169 15.73 2.95 54.07
N CYS A 170 14.62 3.56 54.48
CA CYS A 170 14.43 5.01 54.35
C CYS A 170 15.26 5.75 55.41
N VAL A 171 16.15 6.63 54.96
CA VAL A 171 17.03 7.44 55.80
C VAL A 171 16.96 8.93 55.46
N GLU A 172 17.14 9.79 56.46
CA GLU A 172 17.14 11.26 56.30
C GLU A 172 18.42 11.75 55.58
N CYS A 173 18.38 12.93 54.96
CA CYS A 173 19.47 13.43 54.11
C CYS A 173 20.79 13.59 54.90
N VAL A 174 21.88 13.03 54.36
CA VAL A 174 23.23 13.08 54.97
C VAL A 174 24.14 14.08 54.22
N SER A 175 23.84 14.34 52.95
CA SER A 175 24.58 15.25 52.07
C SER A 175 23.65 15.84 50.99
N ASN A 176 24.13 16.84 50.23
CA ASN A 176 23.35 17.43 49.13
C ASN A 176 23.04 16.42 48.00
N ALA A 177 23.79 15.32 47.88
CA ALA A 177 23.49 14.25 46.92
C ALA A 177 22.16 13.53 47.20
N ASN A 178 21.58 13.75 48.38
CA ASN A 178 20.34 13.12 48.85
C ASN A 178 19.09 13.96 48.59
N CYS A 179 19.23 15.15 48.02
CA CYS A 179 18.12 16.00 47.65
C CYS A 179 18.06 16.10 46.12
N GLU A 180 16.89 15.84 45.53
CA GLU A 180 16.71 15.87 44.07
C GLU A 180 17.09 17.24 43.50
N SER A 181 17.88 17.24 42.44
CA SER A 181 18.01 18.39 41.55
C SER A 181 17.15 18.21 40.31
N ARG A 182 16.51 19.28 39.85
CA ARG A 182 15.66 19.28 38.67
C ARG A 182 15.93 20.51 37.82
N ASP A 183 16.06 20.30 36.53
CA ASP A 183 16.21 21.36 35.54
C ASP A 183 14.82 21.73 35.00
N SER A 184 14.46 23.00 35.11
CA SER A 184 13.22 23.56 34.56
C SER A 184 13.55 24.50 33.43
N TYR A 185 13.08 24.23 32.21
CA TYR A 185 13.31 25.11 31.05
C TYR A 185 12.08 25.96 30.76
N LEU A 186 12.31 27.25 30.49
CA LEU A 186 11.26 28.27 30.46
C LEU A 186 10.65 28.47 29.07
N GLY A 187 11.14 27.77 28.03
CA GLY A 187 10.75 28.00 26.64
C GLY A 187 11.19 29.35 26.09
N GLU A 188 12.07 30.07 26.79
CA GLU A 188 12.69 31.31 26.34
C GLU A 188 14.04 31.00 25.69
N PHE A 189 14.24 31.47 24.47
CA PHE A 189 15.43 31.18 23.67
C PHE A 189 16.30 32.42 23.50
N VAL A 190 17.60 32.24 23.62
CA VAL A 190 18.61 33.28 23.41
C VAL A 190 19.76 32.75 22.57
N CYS A 191 20.59 33.64 22.05
CA CYS A 191 21.74 33.25 21.26
C CYS A 191 22.96 33.03 22.14
N ASP A 192 23.79 32.05 21.78
CA ASP A 192 25.12 31.94 22.38
C ASP A 192 25.98 33.17 22.00
N PRO A 193 27.04 33.49 22.76
CA PRO A 193 27.87 34.68 22.49
C PRO A 193 28.49 34.71 21.08
N ALA A 194 28.63 33.56 20.43
CA ALA A 194 29.13 33.44 19.07
C ALA A 194 28.04 33.60 18.00
N ASN A 195 26.77 33.73 18.38
CA ASN A 195 25.58 33.71 17.53
C ASN A 195 25.55 32.49 16.59
N ARG A 196 26.05 31.34 17.03
CA ARG A 196 26.05 30.08 16.29
C ARG A 196 25.10 29.05 16.87
N ARG A 197 24.64 29.23 18.10
CA ARG A 197 23.73 28.27 18.76
C ARG A 197 22.56 28.99 19.38
N VAL A 198 21.40 28.35 19.31
CA VAL A 198 20.22 28.72 20.09
C VAL A 198 20.33 28.01 21.44
N LEU A 199 20.29 28.81 22.50
CA LEU A 199 20.28 28.37 23.88
C LEU A 199 18.86 28.50 24.44
N GLU A 200 18.39 27.48 25.13
CA GLU A 200 17.16 27.56 25.91
C GLU A 200 17.52 27.92 27.36
N LYS A 201 16.90 28.99 27.87
CA LYS A 201 17.05 29.38 29.27
C LYS A 201 16.30 28.40 30.16
N GLY A 202 16.95 28.07 31.27
CA GLY A 202 16.35 27.29 32.33
C GLY A 202 16.81 27.74 33.70
N VAL A 203 16.26 27.09 34.69
CA VAL A 203 16.61 27.23 36.09
C VAL A 203 16.91 25.83 36.59
N GLN A 204 18.09 25.66 37.17
CA GLN A 204 18.45 24.44 37.86
C GLN A 204 18.09 24.61 39.33
N HIS A 205 17.17 23.77 39.80
CA HIS A 205 16.84 23.66 41.20
C HIS A 205 17.75 22.60 41.80
N HIS A 206 18.59 22.98 42.76
CA HIS A 206 19.41 22.03 43.50
C HIS A 206 18.87 21.91 44.92
N GLY A 207 18.68 20.67 45.37
CA GLY A 207 18.38 20.39 46.76
C GLY A 207 19.62 20.49 47.63
N VAL A 208 19.54 21.27 48.70
CA VAL A 208 20.59 21.44 49.71
C VAL A 208 20.10 20.86 51.03
N CYS A 209 20.84 19.91 51.59
CA CYS A 209 20.52 19.32 52.88
C CYS A 209 20.95 20.27 54.01
N LYS A 210 19.98 20.80 54.76
CA LYS A 210 20.19 21.65 55.95
C LYS A 210 19.41 21.07 57.12
N TYR A 211 20.10 20.71 58.20
CA TYR A 211 19.49 20.17 59.43
C TYR A 211 18.54 18.98 59.17
N ASN A 212 18.99 17.97 58.43
CA ASN A 212 18.20 16.80 58.01
C ASN A 212 16.95 17.12 57.16
N SER A 213 16.84 18.34 56.62
CA SER A 213 15.76 18.75 55.73
C SER A 213 16.33 19.24 54.40
N CYS A 214 15.74 18.81 53.28
CA CYS A 214 16.07 19.36 51.97
C CYS A 214 15.47 20.77 51.84
N SER A 215 16.30 21.72 51.41
CA SER A 215 15.93 23.09 51.07
C SER A 215 16.30 23.36 49.61
N GLY A 216 15.50 24.15 48.89
CA GLY A 216 15.74 24.42 47.47
C GLY A 216 16.52 25.71 47.26
N GLU A 217 17.59 25.65 46.46
CA GLU A 217 18.25 26.82 45.87
C GLU A 217 18.13 26.73 44.34
N SER A 218 18.12 27.88 43.65
CA SER A 218 17.90 27.94 42.22
C SER A 218 18.95 28.78 41.51
N GLU A 219 19.54 28.24 40.46
CA GLU A 219 20.54 28.92 39.64
C GLU A 219 20.12 28.97 38.17
N PRO A 220 20.41 30.05 37.44
CA PRO A 220 20.11 30.13 36.01
C PRO A 220 21.04 29.21 35.22
N ILE A 221 20.47 28.39 34.34
CA ILE A 221 21.21 27.54 33.42
C ILE A 221 20.79 27.81 31.98
N THR A 222 21.62 27.35 31.05
CA THR A 222 21.26 27.32 29.63
C THR A 222 21.62 25.94 29.06
N ARG A 223 20.81 25.47 28.11
CA ARG A 223 21.15 24.28 27.32
C ARG A 223 21.17 24.62 25.83
N VAL A 224 22.01 23.94 25.07
CA VAL A 224 22.01 24.05 23.61
C VAL A 224 20.74 23.38 23.09
N LYS A 225 19.90 24.16 22.40
CA LYS A 225 18.68 23.66 21.75
C LYS A 225 18.93 23.30 20.29
N GLU A 226 19.67 24.16 19.59
CA GLU A 226 19.92 24.05 18.16
C GLU A 226 21.29 24.65 17.81
N ASP A 227 21.99 24.05 16.84
CA ASP A 227 23.19 24.61 16.21
C ASP A 227 22.82 25.19 14.85
N CYS A 228 23.10 26.48 14.65
CA CYS A 228 22.74 27.20 13.44
C CYS A 228 23.66 26.90 12.25
N GLY A 229 24.78 26.20 12.44
CA GLY A 229 25.69 25.84 11.37
C GLY A 229 26.23 27.06 10.61
N SER A 230 25.88 27.19 9.33
CA SER A 230 26.23 28.34 8.46
C SER A 230 25.30 29.55 8.59
N ARG A 231 24.23 29.42 9.40
CA ARG A 231 23.29 30.51 9.73
C ARG A 231 23.71 31.17 11.05
N LEU A 232 23.09 32.30 11.38
CA LEU A 232 23.35 33.01 12.62
C LEU A 232 22.13 32.92 13.54
N CYS A 233 22.36 32.75 14.83
CA CYS A 233 21.30 32.95 15.80
C CYS A 233 20.97 34.44 15.89
N GLN A 234 19.69 34.77 15.71
CA GLN A 234 19.12 36.10 15.90
C GLN A 234 17.83 35.96 16.70
N ASP A 235 17.70 36.72 17.79
CA ASP A 235 16.52 36.71 18.67
C ASP A 235 16.08 35.31 19.12
N GLY A 236 17.05 34.44 19.43
CA GLY A 236 16.78 33.08 19.91
C GLY A 236 16.34 32.10 18.81
N ARG A 237 16.59 32.40 17.54
CA ARG A 237 16.29 31.51 16.41
C ARG A 237 17.43 31.48 15.39
N CYS A 238 17.63 30.34 14.74
CA CYS A 238 18.56 30.26 13.62
C CYS A 238 17.96 30.93 12.38
N GLY A 239 18.60 32.01 11.94
CA GLY A 239 18.14 32.83 10.83
C GLY A 239 19.30 33.30 9.95
N CYS A 240 18.94 33.99 8.88
CA CYS A 240 19.88 34.70 8.05
C CYS A 240 19.81 36.19 8.39
N ARG A 241 20.93 36.90 8.20
CA ARG A 241 20.96 38.36 8.40
C ARG A 241 19.90 39.04 7.51
N ASP A 242 19.39 40.17 7.95
CA ASP A 242 18.44 40.99 7.18
C ASP A 242 18.82 41.11 5.69
N GLY A 243 17.86 40.81 4.81
CA GLY A 243 18.04 40.77 3.36
C GLY A 243 18.68 39.47 2.84
N TYR A 244 18.74 38.42 3.65
CA TYR A 244 19.16 37.08 3.23
C TYR A 244 18.12 36.02 3.64
N VAL A 245 17.94 35.01 2.80
CA VAL A 245 17.02 33.89 3.00
C VAL A 245 17.77 32.57 3.19
N PRO A 246 17.27 31.65 4.04
CA PRO A 246 17.89 30.35 4.27
C PRO A 246 17.58 29.38 3.14
N CYS A 247 18.62 28.78 2.58
CA CYS A 247 18.49 27.89 1.43
C CYS A 247 18.62 26.46 1.87
N ILE A 248 17.50 25.72 1.82
CA ILE A 248 17.42 24.35 2.37
C ILE A 248 18.38 23.41 1.62
N ALA A 249 18.51 23.58 0.29
CA ALA A 249 19.35 22.72 -0.54
C ALA A 249 20.86 22.90 -0.29
N THR A 250 21.30 24.14 -0.03
CA THR A 250 22.74 24.46 0.13
C THR A 250 23.16 24.65 1.58
N GLY A 251 22.20 24.77 2.51
CA GLY A 251 22.43 25.11 3.92
C GLY A 251 22.88 26.55 4.17
N LYS A 252 23.07 27.36 3.11
CA LYS A 252 23.63 28.71 3.19
C LYS A 252 22.55 29.79 3.23
N CYS A 253 22.96 30.99 3.63
CA CYS A 253 22.15 32.20 3.52
C CYS A 253 22.48 32.90 2.20
N GLU A 254 21.48 33.12 1.36
CA GLU A 254 21.63 33.85 0.09
C GLU A 254 20.84 35.16 0.11
N ARG A 255 21.26 36.16 -0.67
CA ARG A 255 20.55 37.46 -0.69
C ARG A 255 19.11 37.30 -1.20
N GLU A 256 18.20 37.99 -0.53
CA GLU A 256 16.80 38.13 -0.92
C GLU A 256 16.71 38.98 -2.20
N ARG A 257 16.56 38.31 -3.34
CA ARG A 257 16.40 38.92 -4.67
C ARG A 257 15.41 38.08 -5.46
N THR A 258 14.46 38.73 -6.11
CA THR A 258 13.55 38.06 -7.04
C THR A 258 14.18 38.05 -8.44
N GLN A 259 14.52 36.87 -8.91
CA GLN A 259 15.12 36.57 -10.20
C GLN A 259 14.05 36.05 -11.16
N GLY A 260 14.15 36.44 -12.43
CA GLY A 260 13.30 35.95 -13.50
C GLY A 260 13.69 34.56 -13.99
N VAL A 261 12.90 34.01 -14.92
CA VAL A 261 13.19 32.73 -15.59
C VAL A 261 14.57 32.78 -16.25
N SER A 262 15.32 31.68 -16.15
CA SER A 262 16.68 31.53 -16.69
C SER A 262 17.75 32.43 -16.07
N GLN A 263 17.45 33.10 -14.96
CA GLN A 263 18.46 33.85 -14.19
C GLN A 263 19.11 32.98 -13.12
N ALA A 264 20.33 33.36 -12.72
CA ALA A 264 21.09 32.63 -11.72
C ALA A 264 20.42 32.67 -10.34
N CYS A 265 20.37 31.53 -9.67
CA CYS A 265 19.84 31.37 -8.33
C CYS A 265 20.73 30.45 -7.50
N GLY A 266 20.77 30.68 -6.20
CA GLY A 266 21.25 29.70 -5.22
C GLY A 266 20.11 28.98 -4.50
N CYS A 267 18.87 29.50 -4.58
CA CYS A 267 17.75 29.05 -3.75
C CYS A 267 16.40 29.20 -4.44
N ASP A 268 15.46 28.32 -4.12
CA ASP A 268 14.09 28.35 -4.65
C ASP A 268 13.38 29.69 -4.38
N ALA A 269 13.60 30.27 -3.19
CA ALA A 269 13.01 31.56 -2.80
C ALA A 269 13.48 32.76 -3.65
N GLN A 270 14.57 32.62 -4.40
CA GLN A 270 15.05 33.66 -5.31
C GLN A 270 14.34 33.64 -6.65
N CYS A 271 13.57 32.60 -6.98
CA CYS A 271 12.97 32.44 -8.31
C CYS A 271 11.50 32.86 -8.32
N ALA A 272 11.15 33.78 -9.22
CA ALA A 272 9.78 34.29 -9.35
C ALA A 272 8.74 33.17 -9.62
N GLY A 273 9.07 32.17 -10.45
CA GLY A 273 8.17 31.05 -10.78
C GLY A 273 8.52 29.71 -10.13
N GLY A 274 9.28 29.74 -9.03
CA GLY A 274 9.03 28.79 -7.96
C GLY A 274 10.12 27.77 -7.63
N TYR A 275 11.18 27.59 -8.43
CA TYR A 275 12.34 26.81 -7.94
C TYR A 275 13.66 27.02 -8.72
N CYS A 276 14.75 26.70 -8.04
CA CYS A 276 16.12 26.79 -8.54
C CYS A 276 16.65 25.40 -8.93
N ASN A 277 17.04 25.20 -10.19
CA ASN A 277 17.57 23.93 -10.69
C ASN A 277 18.98 24.15 -11.27
N GLY A 278 19.99 23.52 -10.68
CA GLY A 278 21.36 23.60 -11.19
C GLY A 278 21.87 25.03 -11.34
N GLU A 279 21.59 25.89 -10.34
CA GLU A 279 21.91 27.32 -10.29
C GLU A 279 21.08 28.25 -11.18
N VAL A 280 20.00 27.76 -11.81
CA VAL A 280 19.15 28.56 -12.71
C VAL A 280 17.69 28.50 -12.30
N CYS A 281 17.01 29.65 -12.32
CA CYS A 281 15.58 29.73 -12.04
C CYS A 281 14.78 29.11 -13.18
N ILE A 282 13.89 28.19 -12.83
CA ILE A 282 12.99 27.53 -13.77
C ILE A 282 11.55 27.71 -13.29
N ASP A 283 10.65 28.01 -14.22
CA ASP A 283 9.22 27.94 -13.99
C ASP A 283 8.75 26.52 -14.24
N ALA A 284 8.66 25.70 -13.18
CA ALA A 284 8.28 24.29 -13.29
C ALA A 284 6.89 24.11 -13.90
N LEU A 285 5.95 24.91 -13.42
CA LEU A 285 4.55 24.84 -13.79
C LEU A 285 4.03 26.25 -14.04
N ASN A 286 3.42 26.46 -15.19
CA ASN A 286 2.74 27.71 -15.51
C ASN A 286 1.22 27.48 -15.49
N VAL A 287 0.50 28.22 -14.65
CA VAL A 287 -0.97 28.13 -14.56
C VAL A 287 -1.58 29.47 -14.94
N VAL A 288 -2.45 29.45 -15.95
CA VAL A 288 -3.10 30.65 -16.50
C VAL A 288 -4.61 30.46 -16.52
N LEU A 289 -5.34 31.47 -16.02
CA LEU A 289 -6.78 31.56 -16.16
C LEU A 289 -7.14 32.44 -17.35
N SER A 290 -8.18 32.02 -18.07
CA SER A 290 -8.77 32.80 -19.15
C SER A 290 -10.27 32.56 -19.15
N ALA A 291 -11.05 33.56 -19.56
CA ALA A 291 -12.48 33.38 -19.81
C ALA A 291 -12.83 33.77 -21.24
N THR A 292 -13.90 33.16 -21.75
CA THR A 292 -14.49 33.54 -23.04
C THR A 292 -15.08 34.94 -23.03
N ARG A 293 -15.42 35.47 -21.85
CA ARG A 293 -15.95 36.83 -21.62
C ARG A 293 -15.42 37.39 -20.29
N SER A 294 -15.13 38.69 -20.27
CA SER A 294 -14.70 39.42 -19.06
C SER A 294 -15.72 40.45 -18.56
N VAL A 295 -16.73 40.75 -19.39
CA VAL A 295 -17.86 41.64 -19.07
C VAL A 295 -19.14 40.81 -19.15
N LEU A 296 -19.91 40.80 -18.07
CA LEU A 296 -21.03 39.87 -17.87
C LEU A 296 -22.34 40.61 -17.57
N SER A 297 -23.44 40.07 -18.08
CA SER A 297 -24.81 40.46 -17.71
C SER A 297 -25.43 39.39 -16.82
N ALA A 298 -26.41 39.75 -15.98
CA ALA A 298 -27.11 38.78 -15.14
C ALA A 298 -27.74 37.67 -16.00
N GLY A 299 -27.45 36.41 -15.64
CA GLY A 299 -27.90 35.21 -16.36
C GLY A 299 -26.98 34.74 -17.50
N ASP A 300 -25.94 35.50 -17.85
CA ASP A 300 -24.94 35.08 -18.84
C ASP A 300 -24.21 33.81 -18.41
N GLU A 301 -24.01 32.90 -19.35
CA GLU A 301 -23.23 31.68 -19.18
C GLU A 301 -21.94 31.78 -20.02
N PHE A 302 -20.80 31.45 -19.42
CA PHE A 302 -19.49 31.60 -20.03
C PHE A 302 -18.50 30.58 -19.49
N ASP A 303 -17.44 30.30 -20.26
CA ASP A 303 -16.44 29.32 -19.91
C ASP A 303 -15.20 29.97 -19.34
N VAL A 304 -14.73 29.46 -18.20
CA VAL A 304 -13.42 29.72 -17.64
C VAL A 304 -12.52 28.53 -17.94
N THR A 305 -11.43 28.80 -18.66
CA THR A 305 -10.40 27.80 -18.96
C THR A 305 -9.19 28.03 -18.07
N VAL A 306 -8.82 27.01 -17.30
CA VAL A 306 -7.54 26.92 -16.60
C VAL A 306 -6.59 26.11 -17.46
N SER A 307 -5.48 26.72 -17.87
CA SER A 307 -4.38 26.02 -18.55
C SER A 307 -3.24 25.83 -17.57
N ALA A 308 -2.74 24.59 -17.45
CA ALA A 308 -1.52 24.28 -16.73
C ALA A 308 -0.50 23.68 -17.71
N ASP A 309 0.67 24.30 -17.84
CA ASP A 309 1.78 23.81 -18.66
C ASP A 309 2.87 23.24 -17.74
N ASN A 310 3.18 21.94 -17.88
CA ASN A 310 4.33 21.31 -17.23
C ASN A 310 5.58 21.60 -18.07
N ASN A 311 6.46 22.47 -17.58
CA ASN A 311 7.70 22.81 -18.27
C ASN A 311 8.86 21.89 -17.91
N LEU A 312 8.61 20.82 -17.13
CA LEU A 312 9.62 19.87 -16.72
C LEU A 312 9.76 18.73 -17.72
N ASN A 313 10.95 18.12 -17.70
CA ASN A 313 11.25 16.88 -18.42
C ASN A 313 10.90 15.62 -17.59
N GLU A 314 10.11 15.77 -16.53
CA GLU A 314 9.65 14.71 -15.65
C GLU A 314 8.14 14.86 -15.35
N GLU A 315 7.53 13.80 -14.81
CA GLU A 315 6.12 13.82 -14.42
C GLU A 315 5.88 14.65 -13.15
N VAL A 316 4.71 15.28 -13.09
CA VAL A 316 4.32 16.15 -11.98
C VAL A 316 2.90 15.82 -11.55
N ASN A 317 2.66 15.70 -10.25
CA ASN A 317 1.30 15.59 -9.71
C ASN A 317 0.78 16.98 -9.35
N LEU A 318 -0.13 17.52 -10.16
CA LEU A 318 -0.75 18.83 -9.98
C LEU A 318 -1.99 18.72 -9.10
N ASN A 319 -2.07 19.55 -8.07
CA ASN A 319 -3.27 19.83 -7.28
C ASN A 319 -3.71 21.27 -7.54
N LEU A 320 -4.86 21.45 -8.16
CA LEU A 320 -5.44 22.75 -8.51
C LEU A 320 -6.71 22.98 -7.70
N ALA A 321 -6.86 24.17 -7.13
CA ALA A 321 -8.08 24.62 -6.48
C ALA A 321 -8.54 25.95 -7.10
N LEU A 322 -9.83 26.05 -7.40
CA LEU A 322 -10.49 27.27 -7.87
C LEU A 322 -11.43 27.79 -6.80
N ASN A 323 -11.42 29.12 -6.62
CA ASN A 323 -12.33 29.84 -5.76
C ASN A 323 -13.16 30.81 -6.60
N ILE A 324 -14.46 30.53 -6.70
CA ILE A 324 -15.41 31.24 -7.54
C ILE A 324 -16.09 32.32 -6.69
N GLY A 325 -16.02 33.57 -7.11
CA GLY A 325 -16.65 34.68 -6.41
C GLY A 325 -18.16 34.50 -6.22
N SER A 326 -18.72 35.08 -5.16
CA SER A 326 -20.13 34.94 -4.76
C SER A 326 -21.16 35.48 -5.77
N GLY A 327 -20.71 36.18 -6.82
CA GLY A 327 -21.54 36.66 -7.93
C GLY A 327 -21.67 35.69 -9.10
N LEU A 328 -21.12 34.48 -8.96
CA LEU A 328 -21.09 33.45 -9.98
C LEU A 328 -21.62 32.13 -9.41
N SER A 329 -22.33 31.37 -10.24
CA SER A 329 -22.75 29.99 -9.96
C SER A 329 -22.17 29.04 -11.00
N ILE A 330 -21.93 27.78 -10.60
CA ILE A 330 -21.42 26.77 -11.52
C ILE A 330 -22.60 26.20 -12.30
N SER A 331 -22.54 26.31 -13.63
CA SER A 331 -23.55 25.76 -14.54
C SER A 331 -23.12 24.40 -15.12
N GLY A 332 -21.82 24.17 -15.28
CA GLY A 332 -21.29 22.90 -15.78
C GLY A 332 -19.78 22.74 -15.58
N VAL A 333 -19.31 21.50 -15.55
CA VAL A 333 -17.88 21.15 -15.44
C VAL A 333 -17.55 20.10 -16.51
N LEU A 334 -16.63 20.43 -17.41
CA LEU A 334 -16.29 19.57 -18.56
C LEU A 334 -15.09 18.64 -18.32
N SER A 335 -14.33 18.82 -17.22
CA SER A 335 -13.03 18.16 -17.04
C SER A 335 -12.83 17.39 -15.72
N GLY A 336 -13.92 16.94 -15.07
CA GLY A 336 -13.83 16.06 -13.90
C GLY A 336 -13.29 16.73 -12.63
N MET A 337 -13.44 18.04 -12.49
CA MET A 337 -13.23 18.74 -11.22
C MET A 337 -14.33 18.38 -10.22
N ASP A 338 -13.94 18.15 -8.97
CA ASP A 338 -14.87 18.03 -7.86
C ASP A 338 -15.19 19.42 -7.33
N CYS A 339 -16.41 19.88 -7.61
CA CYS A 339 -16.90 21.18 -7.18
C CYS A 339 -17.95 21.05 -6.07
N SER A 340 -17.75 21.77 -4.98
CA SER A 340 -18.71 21.88 -3.87
C SER A 340 -18.97 23.36 -3.56
N GLY A 341 -20.16 23.84 -3.94
CA GLY A 341 -20.49 25.27 -3.86
C GLY A 341 -19.60 26.10 -4.78
N ASN A 342 -18.90 27.07 -4.21
CA ASN A 342 -18.03 28.00 -4.94
C ASN A 342 -16.56 27.57 -5.01
N GLN A 343 -16.24 26.34 -4.61
CA GLN A 343 -14.88 25.81 -4.66
C GLN A 343 -14.82 24.57 -5.55
N CYS A 344 -13.83 24.52 -6.43
CA CYS A 344 -13.53 23.35 -7.27
C CYS A 344 -12.11 22.86 -7.00
N LYS A 345 -11.91 21.54 -7.02
CA LYS A 345 -10.60 20.91 -6.84
C LYS A 345 -10.33 19.89 -7.95
N LEU A 346 -9.06 19.78 -8.36
CA LEU A 346 -8.56 18.80 -9.30
C LEU A 346 -7.19 18.28 -8.84
N SER A 347 -7.01 16.97 -8.86
CA SER A 347 -5.70 16.33 -8.74
C SER A 347 -5.40 15.55 -10.02
N ARG A 348 -4.26 15.81 -10.64
CA ARG A 348 -3.94 15.27 -11.97
C ARG A 348 -2.44 15.03 -12.13
N VAL A 349 -2.09 13.85 -12.61
CA VAL A 349 -0.71 13.56 -13.04
C VAL A 349 -0.49 14.09 -14.44
N MET A 350 0.49 14.97 -14.60
CA MET A 350 0.92 15.57 -15.86
C MET A 350 2.24 14.93 -16.31
N ALA A 351 2.27 14.39 -17.52
CA ALA A 351 3.51 13.89 -18.11
C ALA A 351 4.52 15.02 -18.35
N ALA A 352 5.78 14.66 -18.56
CA ALA A 352 6.84 15.60 -18.96
C ALA A 352 6.40 16.42 -20.18
N ARG A 353 6.57 17.74 -20.13
CA ARG A 353 6.18 18.68 -21.22
C ARG A 353 4.70 18.66 -21.60
N ALA A 354 3.83 18.10 -20.77
CA ALA A 354 2.40 18.04 -21.04
C ALA A 354 1.70 19.37 -20.70
N ARG A 355 0.58 19.62 -21.39
CA ARG A 355 -0.34 20.70 -21.08
C ARG A 355 -1.70 20.12 -20.70
N GLU A 356 -2.22 20.53 -19.55
CA GLU A 356 -3.57 20.21 -19.11
C GLU A 356 -4.47 21.44 -19.29
N LYS A 357 -5.71 21.21 -19.71
CA LYS A 357 -6.74 22.24 -19.81
C LYS A 357 -7.99 21.77 -19.09
N VAL A 358 -8.52 22.64 -18.25
CA VAL A 358 -9.75 22.41 -17.50
C VAL A 358 -10.74 23.51 -17.82
N ILE A 359 -11.97 23.13 -18.16
CA ILE A 359 -13.03 24.07 -18.48
C ILE A 359 -14.14 23.97 -17.43
N VAL A 360 -14.46 25.11 -16.82
CA VAL A 360 -15.57 25.29 -15.89
C VAL A 360 -16.53 26.31 -16.50
N THR A 361 -17.78 25.93 -16.67
CA THR A 361 -18.84 26.79 -17.18
C THR A 361 -19.54 27.46 -16.00
N LEU A 362 -19.47 28.79 -15.97
CA LEU A 362 -20.02 29.63 -14.91
C LEU A 362 -21.19 30.45 -15.44
N ARG A 363 -22.11 30.77 -14.54
CA ARG A 363 -23.24 31.65 -14.78
C ARG A 363 -23.14 32.88 -13.89
N SER A 364 -23.42 34.07 -14.44
CA SER A 364 -23.42 35.32 -13.67
C SER A 364 -24.74 35.53 -12.93
N GLU A 365 -24.65 35.83 -11.63
CA GLU A 365 -25.79 36.16 -10.76
C GLU A 365 -25.99 37.69 -10.61
N GLY A 366 -25.21 38.52 -11.33
CA GLY A 366 -25.40 39.99 -11.39
C GLY A 366 -24.69 40.83 -10.32
N ALA A 367 -23.64 40.31 -9.66
CA ALA A 367 -22.84 41.08 -8.70
C ALA A 367 -21.85 42.04 -9.40
N ALA A 368 -21.79 43.32 -8.97
CA ALA A 368 -21.04 44.40 -9.63
C ALA A 368 -19.57 44.08 -9.98
N GLN A 369 -18.86 43.38 -9.10
CA GLN A 369 -17.51 42.88 -9.34
C GLN A 369 -17.39 41.48 -8.76
N THR A 370 -16.80 40.57 -9.53
CA THR A 370 -16.55 39.20 -9.10
C THR A 370 -15.26 38.70 -9.71
N SER A 371 -14.64 37.70 -9.10
CA SER A 371 -13.38 37.16 -9.62
C SER A 371 -13.35 35.65 -9.48
N VAL A 372 -12.50 35.04 -10.30
CA VAL A 372 -12.16 33.62 -10.18
C VAL A 372 -10.70 33.55 -9.76
N GLY A 373 -10.49 33.15 -8.51
CA GLY A 373 -9.16 32.86 -7.99
C GLY A 373 -8.76 31.43 -8.27
N ALA A 374 -7.45 31.19 -8.38
CA ALA A 374 -6.89 29.85 -8.43
C ALA A 374 -5.69 29.75 -7.51
N SER A 375 -5.51 28.57 -6.91
CA SER A 375 -4.28 28.18 -6.26
C SER A 375 -3.86 26.81 -6.76
N ALA A 376 -2.56 26.59 -6.88
CA ALA A 376 -2.03 25.33 -7.38
C ALA A 376 -0.81 24.91 -6.56
N THR A 377 -0.78 23.64 -6.17
CA THR A 377 0.41 22.95 -5.65
C THR A 377 0.77 21.82 -6.58
N TYR A 378 2.03 21.41 -6.57
CA TYR A 378 2.49 20.29 -7.36
C TYR A 378 3.55 19.48 -6.62
N ILE A 379 3.57 18.17 -6.89
CA ILE A 379 4.55 17.24 -6.34
C ILE A 379 5.45 16.78 -7.47
N VAL A 380 6.75 17.00 -7.30
CA VAL A 380 7.80 16.53 -8.22
C VAL A 380 8.88 15.85 -7.39
N SER A 381 9.30 14.65 -7.82
CA SER A 381 10.32 13.87 -7.10
C SER A 381 10.02 13.71 -5.58
N GLY A 382 8.75 13.50 -5.23
CA GLY A 382 8.29 13.28 -3.85
C GLY A 382 8.20 14.51 -2.94
N LYS A 383 8.48 15.72 -3.45
CA LYS A 383 8.41 16.97 -2.68
C LYS A 383 7.25 17.84 -3.14
N GLU A 384 6.36 18.23 -2.21
CA GLU A 384 5.27 19.18 -2.49
C GLU A 384 5.80 20.62 -2.58
N ARG A 385 5.29 21.37 -3.56
CA ARG A 385 5.67 22.74 -3.88
C ARG A 385 4.43 23.56 -4.23
N SER A 386 4.43 24.85 -3.91
CA SER A 386 3.31 25.78 -4.18
C SER A 386 3.66 26.77 -5.29
N ILE A 387 2.67 27.13 -6.11
CA ILE A 387 2.81 28.22 -7.11
C ILE A 387 2.49 29.54 -6.42
N ALA A 388 3.48 30.43 -6.36
CA ALA A 388 3.41 31.64 -5.54
C ALA A 388 2.36 32.66 -6.00
N ASN A 389 2.05 32.74 -7.30
CA ASN A 389 1.11 33.72 -7.83
C ASN A 389 0.40 33.18 -9.08
N VAL A 390 -0.83 32.67 -8.91
CA VAL A 390 -1.75 32.52 -10.05
C VAL A 390 -2.61 33.78 -10.07
N THR A 391 -2.49 34.58 -11.14
CA THR A 391 -3.24 35.84 -11.23
C THR A 391 -4.74 35.55 -11.29
N PRO A 392 -5.54 36.12 -10.37
CA PRO A 392 -6.98 35.95 -10.39
C PRO A 392 -7.58 36.59 -11.64
N LEU A 393 -8.67 36.01 -12.12
CA LEU A 393 -9.41 36.54 -13.24
C LEU A 393 -10.50 37.48 -12.72
N GLU A 394 -10.29 38.79 -12.87
CA GLU A 394 -11.26 39.82 -12.53
C GLU A 394 -12.34 39.91 -13.62
N LEU A 395 -13.62 39.83 -13.20
CA LEU A 395 -14.79 39.88 -14.06
C LEU A 395 -15.68 41.04 -13.62
N THR A 396 -16.08 41.87 -14.58
CA THR A 396 -16.94 43.02 -14.32
C THR A 396 -18.37 42.66 -14.72
N ALA A 397 -19.31 42.68 -13.77
CA ALA A 397 -20.72 42.57 -14.13
C ALA A 397 -21.32 43.97 -14.26
N ILE A 398 -22.08 44.19 -15.32
CA ILE A 398 -22.78 45.45 -15.51
C ILE A 398 -24.03 45.41 -14.64
N GLN A 399 -24.14 46.30 -13.64
CA GLN A 399 -25.38 46.53 -12.93
C GLN A 399 -26.21 47.53 -13.73
N CYS A 400 -27.50 47.22 -13.90
CA CYS A 400 -28.41 48.07 -14.65
C CYS A 400 -29.62 48.44 -13.77
N GLY A 401 -29.87 49.73 -13.59
CA GLY A 401 -31.00 50.31 -12.86
C GLY A 401 -30.67 51.42 -11.86
N ASP A 402 -29.48 52.03 -11.88
CA ASP A 402 -29.09 53.13 -10.98
C ASP A 402 -29.35 54.56 -11.53
N GLY A 403 -29.80 54.66 -12.78
CA GLY A 403 -30.14 55.90 -13.47
C GLY A 403 -28.96 56.68 -14.04
N VAL A 404 -27.73 56.15 -14.03
CA VAL A 404 -26.53 56.84 -14.52
C VAL A 404 -25.76 55.98 -15.52
N CYS A 405 -25.72 56.40 -16.80
CA CYS A 405 -24.96 55.71 -17.84
C CYS A 405 -23.44 55.75 -17.60
N THR A 406 -22.85 54.65 -17.12
CA THR A 406 -21.40 54.57 -16.86
C THR A 406 -20.59 53.97 -18.02
N THR A 407 -19.25 54.07 -17.96
CA THR A 407 -18.37 53.52 -18.98
C THR A 407 -18.42 51.98 -19.00
N GLY A 408 -19.04 51.41 -20.03
CA GLY A 408 -19.28 49.96 -20.17
C GLY A 408 -20.74 49.63 -20.43
N GLU A 409 -21.64 50.54 -20.05
CA GLU A 409 -23.05 50.50 -20.39
C GLU A 409 -23.28 51.08 -21.79
N THR A 410 -24.12 50.39 -22.54
CA THR A 410 -24.51 50.69 -23.91
C THR A 410 -26.01 50.49 -24.03
N LEU A 411 -26.60 51.05 -25.07
CA LEU A 411 -28.03 50.87 -25.38
C LEU A 411 -28.48 49.39 -25.46
N HIS A 412 -27.55 48.48 -25.73
CA HIS A 412 -27.81 47.05 -25.93
C HIS A 412 -27.63 46.20 -24.67
N ASN A 413 -26.80 46.62 -23.71
CA ASN A 413 -26.51 45.84 -22.49
C ASN A 413 -27.07 46.51 -21.21
N CYS A 414 -27.44 47.80 -21.23
CA CYS A 414 -28.15 48.45 -20.12
C CYS A 414 -28.96 49.71 -20.56
N CYS A 415 -30.20 49.53 -21.06
CA CYS A 415 -31.05 50.69 -21.43
C CYS A 415 -31.77 51.34 -20.24
N GLY A 416 -31.74 50.73 -19.05
CA GLY A 416 -32.33 51.30 -17.84
C GLY A 416 -31.71 52.65 -17.47
N ASP A 417 -30.39 52.75 -17.59
CA ASP A 417 -29.61 53.89 -17.10
C ASP A 417 -29.14 54.83 -18.23
N CYS A 418 -28.83 54.28 -19.41
CA CYS A 418 -28.44 55.06 -20.59
C CYS A 418 -29.62 55.68 -21.35
N GLY A 419 -30.85 55.27 -21.03
CA GLY A 419 -32.08 55.72 -21.66
C GLY A 419 -32.20 55.25 -23.12
N CYS A 420 -33.45 55.12 -23.57
CA CYS A 420 -33.72 54.71 -24.95
C CYS A 420 -33.93 55.96 -25.84
N PRO A 421 -33.53 55.96 -27.14
CA PRO A 421 -33.71 57.13 -28.00
C PRO A 421 -35.19 57.47 -28.13
N ARG A 422 -35.49 58.78 -28.15
CA ARG A 422 -36.83 59.39 -27.99
C ARG A 422 -38.00 58.52 -28.49
N ASP A 423 -38.92 58.25 -27.54
CA ASP A 423 -40.25 57.63 -27.64
C ASP A 423 -40.38 56.13 -27.26
N GLY A 424 -39.36 55.51 -26.64
CA GLY A 424 -39.49 54.16 -26.05
C GLY A 424 -39.89 54.18 -24.56
N THR A 425 -40.85 53.34 -24.16
CA THR A 425 -41.21 53.12 -22.74
C THR A 425 -40.56 51.85 -22.19
N LEU A 426 -40.04 51.94 -20.96
CA LEU A 426 -39.33 50.86 -20.25
C LEU A 426 -40.28 49.70 -19.90
N HIS A 427 -39.89 48.46 -20.21
CA HIS A 427 -40.48 47.28 -19.59
C HIS A 427 -39.36 46.29 -19.23
N THR A 428 -39.07 46.15 -17.93
CA THR A 428 -38.18 45.15 -17.30
C THR A 428 -36.84 44.91 -18.02
N ASN A 429 -35.80 45.71 -17.72
CA ASN A 429 -34.38 45.59 -18.15
C ASN A 429 -34.10 45.11 -19.59
N THR A 430 -35.08 45.21 -20.48
CA THR A 430 -35.01 44.81 -21.87
C THR A 430 -35.70 45.87 -22.71
N CYS A 431 -35.02 46.34 -23.75
CA CYS A 431 -35.64 47.17 -24.79
C CYS A 431 -36.61 46.33 -25.60
N SER A 432 -37.84 46.17 -25.12
CA SER A 432 -38.91 45.59 -25.92
C SER A 432 -39.47 46.67 -26.84
N ALA A 433 -38.87 46.83 -28.01
CA ALA A 433 -39.60 47.39 -29.14
C ALA A 433 -40.62 46.33 -29.60
N PRO A 434 -41.90 46.67 -29.86
CA PRO A 434 -42.76 45.76 -30.60
C PRO A 434 -42.17 45.67 -32.01
N ALA A 435 -41.62 44.49 -32.33
CA ALA A 435 -41.25 44.04 -33.68
C ALA A 435 -40.88 45.14 -34.70
N GLY A 436 -39.57 45.38 -34.84
CA GLY A 436 -39.00 45.84 -36.11
C GLY A 436 -38.64 47.32 -36.20
N SER A 437 -37.33 47.55 -36.24
CA SER A 437 -36.61 48.67 -36.87
C SER A 437 -36.98 50.11 -36.44
N CYS A 438 -35.95 50.86 -36.00
CA CYS A 438 -35.92 52.32 -36.05
C CYS A 438 -36.34 52.80 -37.45
N LYS A 439 -37.61 53.19 -37.61
CA LYS A 439 -38.07 53.90 -38.79
C LYS A 439 -37.70 55.36 -38.64
N LYS A 440 -36.63 55.77 -39.33
CA LYS A 440 -36.67 57.11 -39.96
C LYS A 440 -37.97 57.19 -40.75
N ARG A 441 -38.67 58.32 -40.66
CA ARG A 441 -39.61 58.68 -41.73
C ARG A 441 -38.85 58.63 -43.04
N LEU A 442 -39.07 57.60 -43.85
CA LEU A 442 -38.79 57.66 -45.28
C LEU A 442 -39.57 56.57 -46.03
N LYS A 443 -40.36 57.00 -47.01
CA LYS A 443 -40.83 56.18 -48.14
C LYS A 443 -39.59 55.69 -48.93
N PRO A 444 -39.63 54.60 -49.72
CA PRO A 444 -40.04 53.22 -49.42
C PRO A 444 -38.83 52.23 -49.49
N MET A 445 -38.82 51.26 -48.56
CA MET A 445 -37.89 50.12 -48.45
C MET A 445 -38.39 48.92 -49.29
N VAL A 446 -38.08 48.87 -50.58
CA VAL A 446 -38.34 47.67 -51.42
C VAL A 446 -37.04 47.09 -51.98
N TYR A 447 -36.06 47.93 -52.32
CA TYR A 447 -34.81 47.49 -52.97
C TYR A 447 -33.87 46.69 -52.06
N ILE A 448 -33.82 46.96 -50.75
CA ILE A 448 -32.88 46.29 -49.83
C ILE A 448 -33.33 44.87 -49.49
N VAL A 449 -34.64 44.65 -49.30
CA VAL A 449 -35.20 43.31 -49.04
C VAL A 449 -35.03 42.42 -50.27
N VAL A 450 -35.24 42.98 -51.47
CA VAL A 450 -34.98 42.27 -52.73
C VAL A 450 -33.49 41.96 -52.87
N ALA A 451 -32.58 42.90 -52.59
CA ALA A 451 -31.13 42.65 -52.65
C ALA A 451 -30.67 41.57 -51.65
N PHE A 452 -31.24 41.54 -50.44
CA PHE A 452 -30.91 40.54 -49.43
C PHE A 452 -31.46 39.15 -49.79
N LEU A 453 -32.69 39.09 -50.31
CA LEU A 453 -33.27 37.85 -50.82
C LEU A 453 -32.47 37.33 -52.03
N TRP A 454 -32.01 38.21 -52.91
CA TRP A 454 -31.11 37.86 -54.01
C TRP A 454 -29.75 37.37 -53.50
N PHE A 455 -29.18 37.99 -52.47
CA PHE A 455 -27.91 37.56 -51.89
C PHE A 455 -28.03 36.19 -51.22
N VAL A 456 -29.11 35.94 -50.50
CA VAL A 456 -29.41 34.63 -49.90
C VAL A 456 -29.66 33.57 -50.99
N LEU A 457 -30.37 33.91 -52.07
CA LEU A 457 -30.56 33.03 -53.22
C LEU A 457 -29.27 32.77 -53.98
N ILE A 458 -28.37 33.76 -54.10
CA ILE A 458 -27.04 33.61 -54.71
C ILE A 458 -26.17 32.70 -53.84
N ILE A 459 -26.18 32.86 -52.51
CA ILE A 459 -25.47 31.96 -51.60
C ILE A 459 -26.05 30.55 -51.69
N ALA A 460 -27.37 30.40 -51.66
CA ALA A 460 -28.02 29.10 -51.81
C ALA A 460 -27.70 28.45 -53.16
N TYR A 461 -27.63 29.24 -54.24
CA TYR A 461 -27.23 28.78 -55.57
C TYR A 461 -25.77 28.32 -55.61
N LEU A 462 -24.85 29.07 -54.97
CA LEU A 462 -23.45 28.69 -54.86
C LEU A 462 -23.28 27.38 -54.06
N PHE A 463 -23.97 27.21 -52.93
CA PHE A 463 -23.94 25.96 -52.17
C PHE A 463 -24.67 24.79 -52.84
N SER A 464 -25.60 25.07 -53.76
CA SER A 464 -26.24 24.05 -54.62
C SER A 464 -25.36 23.62 -55.80
N ALA A 465 -24.26 24.33 -56.07
CA ALA A 465 -23.36 24.00 -57.15
C ALA A 465 -22.71 22.63 -56.88
N PRO A 466 -22.79 21.67 -57.82
CA PRO A 466 -22.33 20.30 -57.63
C PRO A 466 -20.82 20.21 -57.34
N THR A 467 -20.04 21.19 -57.79
CA THR A 467 -18.60 21.30 -57.55
C THR A 467 -18.28 21.58 -56.08
N ILE A 468 -19.04 22.45 -55.40
CA ILE A 468 -18.82 22.78 -53.98
C ILE A 468 -19.25 21.61 -53.10
N ARG A 469 -20.36 20.94 -53.42
CA ARG A 469 -20.77 19.70 -52.74
C ARG A 469 -19.71 18.61 -52.84
N TYR A 470 -19.17 18.38 -54.04
CA TYR A 470 -18.09 17.41 -54.25
C TYR A 470 -16.84 17.72 -53.42
N VAL A 471 -16.43 19.00 -53.34
CA VAL A 471 -15.27 19.40 -52.52
C VAL A 471 -15.52 19.20 -51.03
N ILE A 472 -16.71 19.54 -50.53
CA ILE A 472 -17.09 19.35 -49.12
C ILE A 472 -17.14 17.85 -48.78
N GLU A 473 -17.75 17.02 -49.63
CA GLU A 473 -17.82 15.57 -49.42
C GLU A 473 -16.43 14.92 -49.47
N LYS A 474 -15.58 15.31 -50.42
CA LYS A 474 -14.22 14.79 -50.53
C LYS A 474 -13.34 15.18 -49.35
N LYS A 475 -13.50 16.40 -48.83
CA LYS A 475 -12.83 16.84 -47.60
C LYS A 475 -13.27 16.00 -46.40
N ARG A 476 -14.57 15.78 -46.25
CA ARG A 476 -15.14 14.93 -45.19
C ARG A 476 -14.64 13.47 -45.30
N GLN A 477 -14.52 12.93 -46.52
CA GLN A 477 -13.96 11.59 -46.75
C GLN A 477 -12.48 11.51 -46.36
N LEU A 478 -11.67 12.51 -46.70
CA LEU A 478 -10.27 12.55 -46.32
C LEU A 478 -10.08 12.65 -44.80
N GLU A 479 -10.87 13.51 -44.14
CA GLU A 479 -10.87 13.61 -42.67
C GLU A 479 -11.27 12.29 -42.00
N GLN A 480 -12.26 11.58 -42.54
CA GLN A 480 -12.64 10.26 -42.07
C GLN A 480 -11.55 9.21 -42.27
N GLN A 481 -10.82 9.25 -43.39
CA GLN A 481 -9.71 8.35 -43.67
C GLN A 481 -8.54 8.58 -42.70
N ILE A 482 -8.14 9.83 -42.50
CA ILE A 482 -7.07 10.20 -41.54
C ILE A 482 -7.44 9.73 -40.14
N PHE A 483 -8.68 9.96 -39.71
CA PHE A 483 -9.15 9.52 -38.40
C PHE A 483 -9.15 7.99 -38.24
N GLN A 484 -9.50 7.23 -39.28
CA GLN A 484 -9.42 5.77 -39.22
C GLN A 484 -7.98 5.26 -39.18
N GLU A 485 -7.07 5.90 -39.92
CA GLU A 485 -5.65 5.56 -39.92
C GLU A 485 -4.99 5.87 -38.57
N GLU A 486 -5.28 7.02 -37.97
CA GLU A 486 -4.83 7.36 -36.61
C GLU A 486 -5.31 6.35 -35.57
N ARG A 487 -6.58 5.91 -35.64
CA ARG A 487 -7.10 4.86 -34.74
C ARG A 487 -6.41 3.51 -34.96
N ALA A 488 -6.13 3.14 -36.21
CA ALA A 488 -5.41 1.90 -36.52
C ALA A 488 -3.96 1.95 -36.03
N ASN A 489 -3.30 3.10 -36.13
CA ASN A 489 -1.94 3.31 -35.63
C ASN A 489 -1.89 3.31 -34.10
N ALA A 490 -2.85 3.95 -33.43
CA ALA A 490 -2.97 3.91 -31.97
C ALA A 490 -3.18 2.47 -31.45
N GLN A 491 -4.03 1.68 -32.12
CA GLN A 491 -4.21 0.26 -31.78
C GLN A 491 -2.96 -0.59 -32.00
N LYS A 492 -2.14 -0.27 -33.02
CA LYS A 492 -0.85 -0.95 -33.23
C LYS A 492 0.14 -0.59 -32.12
N GLU A 493 0.23 0.68 -31.75
CA GLU A 493 1.11 1.15 -30.68
C GLU A 493 0.73 0.54 -29.32
N GLU A 494 -0.56 0.44 -28.99
CA GLU A 494 -1.02 -0.25 -27.78
C GLU A 494 -0.65 -1.74 -27.77
N ARG A 495 -0.79 -2.43 -28.91
CA ARG A 495 -0.38 -3.84 -29.05
C ARG A 495 1.13 -4.01 -28.90
N GLU A 496 1.93 -3.07 -29.40
CA GLU A 496 3.39 -3.09 -29.22
C GLU A 496 3.79 -2.87 -27.75
N LYS A 497 3.15 -1.93 -27.05
CA LYS A 497 3.36 -1.73 -25.61
C LYS A 497 2.98 -2.96 -24.79
N GLN A 498 1.87 -3.63 -25.13
CA GLN A 498 1.49 -4.89 -24.50
C GLN A 498 2.53 -5.99 -24.74
N ARG A 499 3.03 -6.12 -25.98
CA ARG A 499 4.11 -7.06 -26.31
C ARG A 499 5.38 -6.80 -25.51
N GLU A 500 5.77 -5.54 -25.35
CA GLU A 500 6.97 -5.17 -24.59
C GLU A 500 6.81 -5.48 -23.09
N HIS A 501 5.66 -5.15 -22.50
CA HIS A 501 5.37 -5.45 -21.10
C HIS A 501 5.39 -6.97 -20.82
N GLU A 502 4.80 -7.79 -21.68
CA GLU A 502 4.85 -9.24 -21.53
C GLU A 502 6.26 -9.82 -21.73
N ARG A 503 7.06 -9.29 -22.67
CA ARG A 503 8.48 -9.65 -22.79
C ARG A 503 9.28 -9.34 -21.52
N GLN A 504 8.96 -8.25 -20.83
CA GLN A 504 9.59 -7.92 -19.55
C GLN A 504 9.19 -8.93 -18.46
N ARG A 505 7.92 -9.32 -18.37
CA ARG A 505 7.46 -10.35 -17.43
C ARG A 505 8.12 -11.70 -17.69
N ILE A 506 8.23 -12.12 -18.95
CA ILE A 506 8.89 -13.37 -19.34
C ILE A 506 10.38 -13.34 -18.97
N ARG A 507 11.08 -12.21 -19.21
CA ARG A 507 12.49 -12.05 -18.78
C ARG A 507 12.67 -12.17 -17.28
N HIS A 508 11.78 -11.59 -16.49
CA HIS A 508 11.84 -11.66 -15.02
C HIS A 508 11.64 -13.10 -14.51
N VAL A 509 10.64 -13.80 -15.06
CA VAL A 509 10.36 -15.20 -14.70
C VAL A 509 11.53 -16.12 -15.06
N LEU A 510 12.11 -15.95 -16.25
CA LEU A 510 13.24 -16.78 -16.70
C LEU A 510 14.51 -16.53 -15.90
N ALA A 511 14.74 -15.30 -15.41
CA ALA A 511 15.84 -15.01 -14.49
C ALA A 511 15.69 -15.74 -13.14
N HIS A 512 14.46 -15.87 -12.61
CA HIS A 512 14.22 -16.66 -11.40
C HIS A 512 14.42 -18.16 -11.61
N LEU A 513 13.99 -18.67 -12.76
CA LEU A 513 14.15 -20.11 -13.07
C LEU A 513 15.61 -20.52 -13.28
N GLU A 514 16.47 -19.60 -13.74
CA GLU A 514 17.91 -19.85 -13.87
C GLU A 514 18.59 -20.20 -12.53
N ASP A 515 17.99 -19.79 -11.40
CA ASP A 515 18.47 -20.08 -10.04
C ASP A 515 17.89 -21.38 -9.46
N GLU A 516 16.75 -21.87 -9.97
CA GLU A 516 16.07 -23.09 -9.48
C GLU A 516 16.45 -24.38 -10.23
N LEU A 517 17.09 -24.26 -11.40
CA LEU A 517 17.42 -25.41 -12.27
C LEU A 517 18.68 -26.17 -11.79
N ASP A 518 18.51 -27.47 -11.50
CA ASP A 518 19.61 -28.38 -11.19
C ASP A 518 20.49 -28.65 -12.45
N PRO A 519 21.77 -28.24 -12.44
CA PRO A 519 22.68 -28.38 -13.58
C PRO A 519 23.04 -29.85 -13.89
N ALA A 520 22.74 -30.80 -13.00
CA ALA A 520 23.00 -32.22 -13.21
C ALA A 520 22.00 -32.91 -14.16
N LYS A 521 20.83 -32.30 -14.44
CA LYS A 521 19.80 -32.87 -15.32
C LYS A 521 19.02 -31.77 -16.07
N PRO A 522 19.49 -31.30 -17.24
CA PRO A 522 18.79 -30.24 -17.96
C PRO A 522 17.42 -30.74 -18.48
N PRO A 523 16.30 -30.08 -18.13
CA PRO A 523 14.98 -30.41 -18.70
C PRO A 523 14.90 -30.02 -20.18
N SER A 524 14.01 -30.66 -20.93
CA SER A 524 13.79 -30.28 -22.33
C SER A 524 13.01 -28.97 -22.43
N SER A 525 13.23 -28.19 -23.50
CA SER A 525 12.48 -26.96 -23.81
C SER A 525 10.95 -27.09 -23.59
N LYS A 526 10.37 -28.26 -23.92
CA LYS A 526 8.93 -28.54 -23.74
C LYS A 526 8.51 -28.75 -22.29
N GLU A 527 9.36 -29.33 -21.45
CA GLU A 527 9.08 -29.54 -20.02
C GLU A 527 9.21 -28.23 -19.22
N MET A 528 10.16 -27.37 -19.59
CA MET A 528 10.29 -26.03 -19.03
C MET A 528 9.04 -25.18 -19.29
N LEU A 529 8.47 -25.27 -20.50
CA LEU A 529 7.24 -24.58 -20.89
C LEU A 529 6.02 -25.04 -20.07
N ALA A 530 5.90 -26.35 -19.84
CA ALA A 530 4.80 -26.92 -19.07
C ALA A 530 4.88 -26.57 -17.57
N GLN A 531 6.10 -26.38 -17.04
CA GLN A 531 6.32 -25.93 -15.66
C GLN A 531 6.08 -24.41 -15.49
N LEU A 532 6.51 -23.59 -16.45
CA LEU A 532 6.26 -22.14 -16.46
C LEU A 532 4.77 -21.79 -16.43
N GLY A 533 3.96 -22.44 -17.28
CA GLY A 533 2.53 -22.19 -17.36
C GLY A 533 1.77 -22.55 -16.08
N LYS A 534 2.26 -23.55 -15.32
CA LYS A 534 1.65 -23.99 -14.05
C LYS A 534 2.02 -23.14 -12.85
N HIS A 535 3.23 -22.58 -12.81
CA HIS A 535 3.71 -21.84 -11.64
C HIS A 535 3.23 -20.39 -11.60
N TYR A 536 2.94 -19.78 -12.76
CA TYR A 536 2.61 -18.35 -12.87
C TYR A 536 1.23 -18.04 -13.48
N ASP A 537 0.38 -19.05 -13.71
CA ASP A 537 -0.97 -18.91 -14.30
C ASP A 537 -0.97 -18.00 -15.56
N LEU A 538 0.00 -18.22 -16.44
CA LEU A 538 0.21 -17.41 -17.63
C LEU A 538 -0.60 -17.98 -18.80
N GLN A 539 -1.52 -17.19 -19.34
CA GLN A 539 -2.29 -17.52 -20.53
C GLN A 539 -1.46 -17.18 -21.77
N PHE A 540 -0.70 -18.16 -22.27
CA PHE A 540 0.16 -17.97 -23.43
C PHE A 540 -0.66 -18.00 -24.73
N ASP A 541 -0.71 -16.88 -25.43
CA ASP A 541 -1.28 -16.80 -26.78
C ASP A 541 -0.19 -17.10 -27.83
N SER A 542 -0.28 -18.26 -28.47
CA SER A 542 0.72 -18.73 -29.43
C SER A 542 0.84 -17.85 -30.68
N GLU A 543 -0.19 -17.06 -31.00
CA GLU A 543 -0.19 -16.17 -32.17
C GLU A 543 0.59 -14.87 -31.94
N LEU A 544 0.89 -14.50 -30.69
CA LEU A 544 1.44 -13.18 -30.35
C LEU A 544 2.99 -13.12 -30.30
N PHE A 545 3.70 -14.25 -30.11
CA PHE A 545 5.16 -14.28 -29.84
C PHE A 545 5.95 -15.42 -30.51
N GLY A 546 5.36 -16.16 -31.45
CA GLY A 546 5.86 -17.48 -31.90
C GLY A 546 7.34 -17.57 -32.29
N GLU A 547 7.95 -16.55 -32.90
CA GLU A 547 9.33 -16.64 -33.43
C GLU A 547 10.42 -16.17 -32.43
N GLU A 548 10.25 -15.06 -31.71
CA GLU A 548 11.27 -14.56 -30.76
C GLU A 548 11.34 -15.36 -29.45
N TYR A 549 10.24 -15.99 -29.06
CA TYR A 549 10.20 -16.79 -27.84
C TYR A 549 11.02 -18.09 -27.98
N PHE A 550 11.00 -18.67 -29.18
CA PHE A 550 11.79 -19.85 -29.51
C PHE A 550 13.30 -19.56 -29.39
N GLU A 551 13.75 -18.42 -29.92
CA GLU A 551 15.14 -17.97 -29.84
C GLU A 551 15.61 -17.80 -28.39
N PHE A 552 14.75 -17.26 -27.50
CA PHE A 552 15.10 -17.06 -26.10
C PHE A 552 15.23 -18.39 -25.32
N THR A 553 14.35 -19.37 -25.59
CA THR A 553 14.45 -20.70 -24.97
C THR A 553 15.71 -21.46 -25.38
N GLU A 554 16.14 -21.31 -26.64
CA GLU A 554 17.37 -21.91 -27.15
C GLU A 554 18.63 -21.32 -26.51
N GLN A 555 18.64 -19.99 -26.29
CA GLN A 555 19.72 -19.31 -25.57
C GLN A 555 19.82 -19.76 -24.11
N LEU A 556 18.68 -19.99 -23.43
CA LEU A 556 18.68 -20.45 -22.04
C LEU A 556 19.25 -21.87 -21.92
N GLU A 557 18.88 -22.78 -22.82
CA GLU A 557 19.46 -24.13 -22.88
C GLU A 557 20.98 -24.09 -23.07
N ALA A 558 21.48 -23.17 -23.92
CA ALA A 558 22.92 -23.00 -24.13
C ALA A 558 23.64 -22.53 -22.84
N ARG A 559 23.04 -21.58 -22.10
CA ARG A 559 23.61 -21.06 -20.84
C ARG A 559 23.60 -22.09 -19.71
N VAL A 560 22.56 -22.92 -19.61
CA VAL A 560 22.50 -24.03 -18.65
C VAL A 560 23.56 -25.08 -18.97
N LYS A 561 23.75 -25.43 -20.25
CA LYS A 561 24.84 -26.33 -20.70
C LYS A 561 26.23 -25.76 -20.38
N GLN A 562 26.40 -24.44 -20.46
CA GLN A 562 27.66 -23.77 -20.09
C GLN A 562 27.91 -23.78 -18.57
N LYS A 563 26.88 -23.49 -17.74
CA LYS A 563 26.98 -23.60 -16.28
C LYS A 563 27.33 -25.03 -15.81
N ALA A 564 26.76 -26.06 -16.46
CA ALA A 564 27.10 -27.46 -16.17
C ALA A 564 28.57 -27.80 -16.52
N SER A 565 29.13 -27.19 -17.57
CA SER A 565 30.55 -27.33 -17.94
C SER A 565 31.48 -26.67 -16.92
N ASP A 566 31.12 -25.50 -16.38
CA ASP A 566 31.95 -24.75 -15.43
C ASP A 566 31.94 -25.36 -14.01
N GLN A 567 30.83 -25.98 -13.59
CA GLN A 567 30.74 -26.70 -12.32
C GLN A 567 31.53 -28.02 -12.28
N GLY A 568 31.94 -28.56 -13.43
CA GLY A 568 32.80 -29.75 -13.53
C GLY A 568 34.27 -29.51 -13.12
N ARG A 569 34.68 -28.27 -12.82
CA ARG A 569 36.08 -27.90 -12.51
C ARG A 569 36.27 -27.65 -11.01
N ALA A 570 36.12 -28.69 -10.19
CA ALA A 570 36.30 -28.60 -8.74
C ALA A 570 37.72 -28.15 -8.36
N ALA A 571 37.81 -27.11 -7.52
CA ALA A 571 39.07 -26.60 -6.99
C ALA A 571 39.81 -27.69 -6.19
N LYS A 572 41.05 -28.01 -6.58
CA LYS A 572 41.89 -28.99 -5.89
C LYS A 572 42.65 -28.33 -4.74
N PHE A 573 42.63 -28.93 -3.56
CA PHE A 573 43.33 -28.43 -2.37
C PHE A 573 44.52 -29.34 -2.02
N CYS A 574 45.60 -28.76 -1.51
CA CYS A 574 46.78 -29.53 -1.07
C CYS A 574 46.44 -30.33 0.18
N THR A 575 46.62 -31.66 0.12
CA THR A 575 46.32 -32.56 1.23
C THR A 575 47.23 -32.41 2.45
N LYS A 576 48.36 -31.68 2.33
CA LYS A 576 49.30 -31.47 3.44
C LYS A 576 49.10 -30.13 4.16
N CYS A 577 48.84 -29.04 3.44
CA CYS A 577 48.73 -27.69 4.03
C CYS A 577 47.40 -26.99 3.76
N GLY A 578 46.46 -27.63 3.05
CA GLY A 578 45.15 -27.05 2.74
C GLY A 578 45.15 -25.97 1.65
N TYR A 579 46.31 -25.61 1.09
CA TYR A 579 46.39 -24.52 0.10
C TYR A 579 45.70 -24.89 -1.23
N ARG A 580 44.88 -23.98 -1.76
CA ARG A 580 44.17 -24.15 -3.04
C ARG A 580 45.16 -24.16 -4.21
N LEU A 581 45.15 -25.24 -4.98
CA LEU A 581 46.06 -25.47 -6.11
C LEU A 581 45.40 -25.04 -7.42
N ARG A 582 46.19 -24.40 -8.30
CA ARG A 582 45.78 -24.11 -9.68
C ARG A 582 45.92 -25.37 -10.54
N ASP A 583 45.17 -25.48 -11.64
CA ASP A 583 45.22 -26.67 -12.48
C ASP A 583 46.58 -26.89 -13.14
N GLY A 584 46.99 -28.16 -13.25
CA GLY A 584 48.24 -28.58 -13.90
C GLY A 584 49.49 -28.54 -13.01
N VAL A 585 49.40 -28.11 -11.75
CA VAL A 585 50.56 -28.09 -10.85
C VAL A 585 50.89 -29.49 -10.31
N LYS A 586 52.12 -29.94 -10.53
CA LYS A 586 52.62 -31.24 -10.05
C LYS A 586 53.08 -31.20 -8.58
N PHE A 587 53.32 -30.00 -8.06
CA PHE A 587 53.80 -29.75 -6.69
C PHE A 587 53.07 -28.55 -6.08
N CYS A 588 52.79 -28.60 -4.78
CA CYS A 588 52.25 -27.46 -4.06
C CYS A 588 53.30 -26.33 -4.00
N THR A 589 52.94 -25.15 -4.48
CA THR A 589 53.82 -23.97 -4.48
C THR A 589 54.16 -23.44 -3.10
N ILE A 590 53.41 -23.84 -2.07
CA ILE A 590 53.59 -23.37 -0.69
C ILE A 590 54.41 -24.36 0.14
N CYS A 591 54.07 -25.65 0.12
CA CYS A 591 54.73 -26.65 0.98
C CYS A 591 55.60 -27.66 0.22
N GLY A 592 55.77 -27.51 -1.09
CA GLY A 592 56.62 -28.35 -1.95
C GLY A 592 56.13 -29.79 -2.15
N THR A 593 54.97 -30.16 -1.57
CA THR A 593 54.50 -31.55 -1.58
C THR A 593 53.94 -31.92 -2.95
N LYS A 594 54.37 -33.08 -3.48
CA LYS A 594 53.93 -33.59 -4.79
C LYS A 594 52.45 -33.95 -4.73
N VAL A 595 51.68 -33.42 -5.67
CA VAL A 595 50.24 -33.70 -5.80
C VAL A 595 50.09 -35.08 -6.43
N ARG A 596 49.45 -36.02 -5.74
CA ARG A 596 49.15 -37.34 -6.29
C ARG A 596 47.81 -37.27 -7.04
N PHE A 597 47.82 -37.64 -8.31
CA PHE A 597 46.61 -37.80 -9.12
C PHE A 597 46.17 -39.26 -9.03
N ARG A 598 44.87 -39.49 -8.85
CA ARG A 598 44.24 -40.74 -9.23
C ARG A 598 43.37 -40.47 -10.44
#